data_AF-A0A835Z691-F1
#
_entry.id   AF-A0A835Z691-F1
#
_cell.length_a   1.000
_cell.length_b   1.000
_cell.length_c   1.000
_cell.angle_alpha   90.00
_cell.angle_beta   90.00
_cell.angle_gamma   90.00
#
_symmetry.space_group_name_H-M   'P 1'
#
loop_
_entity.id
_entity.type
_entity.pdbx_description
1 polymer ?
#
loop_
_entity_poly.entity_id
_entity_poly.type
_entity_poly.pdbx_seq_one_letter_code
_entity_poly.pdbx_strand_id
1 'polypeptide(L)'
;MSLFFEGETVEECHAWVSALYPECFKNNEAFMDAQVDAIMKANLEARPYPEFLPGSRTRVVLRNNTMYAFDINLGVIFNIATGQILKATKTNRVGVNGKPVLVYNEGLLACFPKPDYPHVTADHINQDHHDHRLVNLRWGSASLQATNRCLPKDLDLPAIQVLENGDWVFYRTRKAYVEEKLGLSHADVYREVSHAIIHGSTFKGHHIRNWVPENIGKLHDIPSCVVGVTGYQATEYGGWIHRPNGTYTQGHKHCRGHYYSIGINKSYYQVHELTTNAFWGLRPSEYHQANHKLGAAAGSADAKDLEWILPRDNVQHAYDTGLNPNSRAVVATLKDGTPKTFSSAMNAVRYFKKEGVKVDPSCIMRACNGRLKTAGKMAWAYTDGGTSRKRKFIDTIDTEEERVDTVDAVDDFGAGDTVEEIEEQG
;
A
#
# COMPACT_ATOMS: atom_id res chain seq x y z
N MET A 1 -13.06 -4.78 -36.49
CA MET A 1 -14.48 -4.63 -36.87
C MET A 1 -15.31 -4.99 -35.66
N SER A 2 -15.96 -4.00 -35.06
CA SER A 2 -16.81 -4.17 -33.89
C SER A 2 -18.26 -4.01 -34.38
N LEU A 3 -19.01 -5.11 -34.42
CA LEU A 3 -20.45 -5.08 -34.62
C LEU A 3 -21.10 -5.36 -33.27
N PHE A 4 -21.89 -4.41 -32.80
CA PHE A 4 -22.85 -4.62 -31.72
C PHE A 4 -24.17 -5.03 -32.37
N PHE A 5 -24.78 -6.10 -31.87
CA PHE A 5 -26.17 -6.43 -32.16
C PHE A 5 -26.93 -6.47 -30.84
N GLU A 6 -27.99 -5.67 -30.75
CA GLU A 6 -29.01 -5.75 -29.72
C GLU A 6 -30.16 -6.58 -30.28
N GLY A 7 -30.57 -7.64 -29.56
CA GLY A 7 -31.88 -8.26 -29.78
C GLY A 7 -31.93 -9.75 -30.16
N GLU A 8 -30.83 -10.48 -30.22
CA GLU A 8 -30.91 -11.92 -30.58
C GLU A 8 -31.20 -12.81 -29.36
N THR A 9 -32.02 -13.84 -29.56
CA THR A 9 -32.37 -14.80 -28.51
C THR A 9 -31.23 -15.80 -28.26
N VAL A 10 -31.30 -16.53 -27.14
CA VAL A 10 -30.26 -17.52 -26.77
C VAL A 10 -30.10 -18.59 -27.86
N GLU A 11 -31.19 -18.95 -28.52
CA GLU A 11 -31.24 -19.93 -29.60
C GLU A 11 -30.46 -19.47 -30.85
N GLU A 12 -30.49 -18.17 -31.17
CA GLU A 12 -29.81 -17.59 -32.34
C GLU A 12 -28.29 -17.49 -32.12
N CYS A 13 -27.87 -17.08 -30.92
CA CYS A 13 -26.46 -17.13 -30.51
C CYS A 13 -25.91 -18.56 -30.49
N HIS A 14 -26.72 -19.54 -30.06
CA HIS A 14 -26.33 -20.96 -30.04
C HIS A 14 -26.14 -21.53 -31.45
N ALA A 15 -27.05 -21.20 -32.37
CA ALA A 15 -26.94 -21.59 -33.78
C ALA A 15 -25.67 -21.01 -34.45
N TRP A 16 -25.31 -19.77 -34.12
CA TRP A 16 -24.16 -19.09 -34.70
C TRP A 16 -22.82 -19.66 -34.22
N VAL A 17 -22.68 -19.94 -32.92
CA VAL A 17 -21.46 -20.53 -32.34
C VAL A 17 -21.26 -21.96 -32.81
N SER A 18 -22.34 -22.73 -32.95
CA SER A 18 -22.33 -24.11 -33.48
C SER A 18 -21.88 -24.16 -34.95
N ALA A 19 -22.22 -23.14 -35.75
CA ALA A 19 -21.81 -23.03 -37.15
C ALA A 19 -20.33 -22.67 -37.32
N LEU A 20 -19.72 -21.96 -36.37
CA LEU A 20 -18.33 -21.50 -36.45
C LEU A 20 -17.30 -22.48 -35.90
N TYR A 21 -17.69 -23.35 -34.96
CA TYR A 21 -16.75 -24.27 -34.30
C TYR A 21 -17.32 -25.70 -34.11
N PRO A 22 -17.66 -26.40 -35.22
CA PRO A 22 -18.37 -27.69 -35.16
C PRO A 22 -17.56 -28.83 -34.52
N GLU A 23 -16.23 -28.69 -34.41
CA GLU A 23 -15.35 -29.71 -33.83
C GLU A 23 -15.23 -29.61 -32.29
N CYS A 24 -15.61 -28.48 -31.69
CA CYS A 24 -15.49 -28.28 -30.23
C CYS A 24 -16.60 -28.95 -29.42
N PHE A 25 -17.69 -29.39 -30.06
CA PHE A 25 -18.91 -29.86 -29.39
C PHE A 25 -19.14 -31.37 -29.44
N LYS A 26 -18.39 -32.11 -30.28
CA LYS A 26 -18.66 -33.53 -30.59
C LYS A 26 -18.54 -34.52 -29.43
N ASN A 27 -17.91 -34.16 -28.30
CA ASN A 27 -17.58 -35.12 -27.23
C ASN A 27 -18.17 -34.80 -25.85
N ASN A 28 -19.08 -33.84 -25.70
CA ASN A 28 -19.67 -33.55 -24.38
C ASN A 28 -21.12 -33.04 -24.39
N GLU A 29 -21.74 -32.77 -25.55
CA GLU A 29 -23.12 -32.27 -25.65
C GLU A 29 -24.15 -33.27 -25.13
N ALA A 30 -24.22 -34.49 -25.68
CA ALA A 30 -25.32 -35.41 -25.36
C ALA A 30 -25.43 -35.81 -23.87
N PHE A 31 -24.32 -35.76 -23.13
CA PHE A 31 -24.32 -36.08 -21.70
C PHE A 31 -24.67 -34.87 -20.83
N MET A 32 -24.17 -33.68 -21.19
CA MET A 32 -24.46 -32.45 -20.45
C MET A 32 -25.87 -31.93 -20.77
N ASP A 33 -26.31 -32.00 -22.02
CA ASP A 33 -27.64 -31.54 -22.44
C ASP A 33 -28.73 -32.46 -21.88
N ALA A 34 -28.53 -33.77 -21.87
CA ALA A 34 -29.48 -34.69 -21.23
C ALA A 34 -29.58 -34.49 -19.71
N GLN A 35 -28.48 -34.15 -19.03
CA GLN A 35 -28.51 -33.82 -17.61
C GLN A 35 -29.11 -32.44 -17.35
N VAL A 36 -28.76 -31.43 -18.15
CA VAL A 36 -29.27 -30.06 -18.01
C VAL A 36 -30.76 -30.03 -18.34
N ASP A 37 -31.23 -30.69 -19.40
CA ASP A 37 -32.66 -30.77 -19.74
C ASP A 37 -33.45 -31.57 -18.71
N ALA A 38 -32.91 -32.69 -18.20
CA ALA A 38 -33.57 -33.44 -17.13
C ALA A 38 -33.66 -32.63 -15.82
N ILE A 39 -32.61 -31.88 -15.48
CA ILE A 39 -32.56 -31.01 -14.29
C ILE A 39 -33.44 -29.76 -14.47
N MET A 40 -33.47 -29.16 -15.66
CA MET A 40 -34.32 -28.01 -15.98
C MET A 40 -35.79 -28.41 -15.98
N LYS A 41 -36.14 -29.55 -16.59
CA LYS A 41 -37.51 -30.08 -16.62
C LYS A 41 -38.02 -30.48 -15.24
N ALA A 42 -37.18 -31.12 -14.41
CA ALA A 42 -37.53 -31.46 -13.03
C ALA A 42 -37.67 -30.23 -12.10
N ASN A 43 -36.98 -29.13 -12.38
CA ASN A 43 -37.06 -27.90 -11.57
C ASN A 43 -38.17 -26.92 -12.03
N LEU A 44 -38.50 -26.90 -13.32
CA LEU A 44 -39.60 -26.10 -13.90
C LEU A 44 -40.98 -26.48 -13.31
N GLU A 45 -41.16 -27.72 -12.89
CA GLU A 45 -42.40 -28.20 -12.26
C GLU A 45 -42.48 -27.90 -10.75
N ALA A 46 -41.38 -27.47 -10.11
CA ALA A 46 -41.29 -27.38 -8.66
C ALA A 46 -41.58 -25.97 -8.09
N ARG A 47 -41.13 -24.86 -8.71
CA ARG A 47 -41.42 -23.45 -8.31
C ARG A 47 -41.14 -22.45 -9.45
N PRO A 48 -41.82 -21.29 -9.52
CA PRO A 48 -41.44 -20.21 -10.43
C PRO A 48 -40.08 -19.62 -10.00
N TYR A 49 -39.17 -19.48 -10.97
CA TYR A 49 -37.89 -18.78 -10.77
C TYR A 49 -38.14 -17.33 -10.33
N PRO A 50 -37.23 -16.73 -9.52
CA PRO A 50 -37.20 -15.28 -9.40
C PRO A 50 -36.98 -14.71 -10.81
N GLU A 51 -37.82 -13.77 -11.24
CA GLU A 51 -37.65 -13.06 -12.51
C GLU A 51 -36.21 -12.55 -12.60
N PHE A 52 -35.43 -13.11 -13.53
CA PHE A 52 -34.10 -12.59 -13.82
C PHE A 52 -34.27 -11.13 -14.21
N LEU A 53 -33.47 -10.24 -13.62
CA LEU A 53 -33.56 -8.81 -13.87
C LEU A 53 -33.44 -8.57 -15.39
N PRO A 54 -34.42 -7.89 -16.02
CA PRO A 54 -34.38 -7.62 -17.46
C PRO A 54 -33.05 -6.96 -17.86
N GLY A 55 -32.33 -7.56 -18.80
CA GLY A 55 -31.01 -7.08 -19.27
C GLY A 55 -29.78 -7.65 -18.56
N SER A 56 -29.94 -8.54 -17.58
CA SER A 56 -28.81 -9.27 -16.98
C SER A 56 -28.23 -10.31 -17.96
N ARG A 57 -26.91 -10.28 -18.17
CA ARG A 57 -26.20 -11.30 -18.93
C ARG A 57 -25.63 -12.32 -17.95
N THR A 58 -26.19 -13.52 -17.97
CA THR A 58 -25.85 -14.59 -17.02
C THR A 58 -25.07 -15.70 -17.70
N ARG A 59 -24.06 -16.25 -17.02
CA ARG A 59 -23.34 -17.47 -17.45
C ARG A 59 -23.59 -18.59 -16.46
N VAL A 60 -24.00 -19.76 -16.96
CA VAL A 60 -24.29 -20.93 -16.15
C VAL A 60 -23.04 -21.82 -16.07
N VAL A 61 -22.73 -22.28 -14.87
CA VAL A 61 -21.62 -23.20 -14.60
C VAL A 61 -22.14 -24.37 -13.78
N LEU A 62 -21.88 -25.59 -14.25
CA LEU A 62 -22.18 -26.82 -13.51
C LEU A 62 -20.99 -27.17 -12.59
N ARG A 63 -21.27 -27.38 -11.30
CA ARG A 63 -20.28 -27.88 -10.33
C ARG A 63 -20.92 -28.98 -9.50
N ASN A 64 -20.33 -30.18 -9.48
CA ASN A 64 -20.82 -31.34 -8.72
C ASN A 64 -22.35 -31.51 -8.80
N ASN A 65 -22.90 -31.52 -10.02
CA ASN A 65 -24.33 -31.66 -10.30
C ASN A 65 -25.25 -30.54 -9.77
N THR A 66 -24.69 -29.43 -9.28
CA THR A 66 -25.46 -28.23 -8.93
C THR A 66 -25.14 -27.13 -9.93
N MET A 67 -26.18 -26.51 -10.49
CA MET A 67 -26.03 -25.40 -11.43
C MET A 67 -25.96 -24.07 -10.69
N TYR A 68 -25.00 -23.25 -11.09
CA TYR A 68 -24.83 -21.90 -10.60
C TYR A 68 -24.85 -20.93 -11.78
N ALA A 69 -25.33 -19.72 -11.54
CA ALA A 69 -25.34 -18.65 -12.51
C ALA A 69 -24.45 -17.51 -12.01
N PHE A 70 -23.62 -16.93 -12.88
CA PHE A 70 -22.88 -15.70 -12.60
C PHE A 70 -23.47 -14.55 -13.42
N ASP A 71 -23.92 -13.50 -12.74
CA ASP A 71 -24.35 -12.26 -13.41
C ASP A 71 -23.15 -11.36 -13.60
N ILE A 72 -22.81 -11.10 -14.87
CA ILE A 72 -21.59 -10.38 -15.23
C ILE A 72 -21.66 -8.88 -14.90
N ASN A 73 -22.87 -8.33 -14.78
CA ASN A 73 -23.12 -6.90 -14.52
C ASN A 73 -23.16 -6.59 -13.03
N LEU A 74 -23.62 -7.55 -12.22
CA LEU A 74 -23.69 -7.42 -10.77
C LEU A 74 -22.46 -8.02 -10.06
N GLY A 75 -21.76 -8.95 -10.70
CA GLY A 75 -20.62 -9.64 -10.09
C GLY A 75 -21.03 -10.59 -8.96
N VAL A 76 -22.20 -11.21 -9.06
CA VAL A 76 -22.75 -12.10 -8.02
C VAL A 76 -23.04 -13.49 -8.58
N ILE A 77 -23.05 -14.49 -7.68
CA ILE A 77 -23.34 -15.89 -8.01
C ILE A 77 -24.71 -16.26 -7.45
N PHE A 78 -25.55 -16.87 -8.28
CA PHE A 78 -26.85 -17.42 -7.92
C PHE A 78 -26.77 -18.93 -7.88
N ASN A 79 -27.39 -19.54 -6.89
CA ASN A 79 -27.73 -20.95 -6.94
C ASN A 79 -29.04 -21.10 -7.71
N ILE A 80 -29.00 -21.78 -8.86
CA ILE A 80 -30.17 -21.87 -9.75
C ILE A 80 -31.28 -22.71 -9.10
N ALA A 81 -30.93 -23.79 -8.42
CA ALA A 81 -31.92 -24.68 -7.77
C ALA A 81 -32.68 -23.98 -6.63
N THR A 82 -32.02 -23.07 -5.91
CA THR A 82 -32.66 -22.35 -4.79
C THR A 82 -33.15 -20.95 -5.14
N GLY A 83 -32.76 -20.41 -6.30
CA GLY A 83 -33.00 -19.02 -6.69
C GLY A 83 -32.28 -17.98 -5.82
N GLN A 84 -31.37 -18.39 -4.93
CA GLN A 84 -30.74 -17.49 -3.96
C GLN A 84 -29.41 -16.93 -4.47
N ILE A 85 -29.19 -15.63 -4.21
CA ILE A 85 -27.88 -15.00 -4.34
C ILE A 85 -26.97 -15.53 -3.21
N LEU A 86 -25.82 -16.08 -3.58
CA LEU A 86 -24.82 -16.50 -2.62
C LEU A 86 -24.13 -15.27 -2.02
N LYS A 87 -24.29 -15.09 -0.71
CA LYS A 87 -23.68 -13.96 0.01
C LYS A 87 -22.17 -14.17 0.12
N ALA A 88 -21.40 -13.26 -0.48
CA ALA A 88 -19.95 -13.25 -0.35
C ALA A 88 -19.52 -12.92 1.09
N THR A 89 -18.49 -13.61 1.58
CA THR A 89 -17.81 -13.26 2.83
C THR A 89 -16.97 -11.99 2.68
N LYS A 90 -16.43 -11.46 3.79
CA LYS A 90 -15.46 -10.34 3.77
C LYS A 90 -14.21 -10.60 2.92
N THR A 91 -13.93 -11.87 2.60
CA THR A 91 -12.80 -12.29 1.74
C THR A 91 -13.22 -12.54 0.30
N ASN A 92 -14.41 -12.08 -0.11
CA ASN A 92 -14.99 -12.24 -1.44
C ASN A 92 -15.13 -13.72 -1.87
N ARG A 93 -15.45 -14.57 -0.90
CA ARG A 93 -15.68 -16.01 -1.09
C ARG A 93 -17.15 -16.36 -0.92
N VAL A 94 -17.66 -17.26 -1.73
CA VAL A 94 -18.99 -17.88 -1.57
C VAL A 94 -18.86 -19.40 -1.42
N GLY A 95 -19.80 -20.02 -0.72
CA GLY A 95 -19.87 -21.47 -0.60
C GLY A 95 -20.55 -22.07 -1.82
N VAL A 96 -19.80 -22.80 -2.64
CA VAL A 96 -20.30 -23.56 -3.78
C VAL A 96 -20.06 -25.04 -3.45
N ASN A 97 -21.15 -25.79 -3.24
CA ASN A 97 -21.11 -27.18 -2.77
C ASN A 97 -20.23 -27.41 -1.53
N GLY A 98 -20.37 -26.55 -0.52
CA GLY A 98 -19.59 -26.64 0.73
C GLY A 98 -18.11 -26.24 0.60
N LYS A 99 -17.63 -25.88 -0.60
CA LYS A 99 -16.27 -25.38 -0.82
C LYS A 99 -16.29 -23.86 -1.00
N PRO A 100 -15.40 -23.13 -0.31
CA PRO A 100 -15.28 -21.69 -0.53
C PRO A 100 -14.57 -21.42 -1.86
N VAL A 101 -15.22 -20.70 -2.76
CA VAL A 101 -14.66 -20.23 -4.04
C VAL A 101 -14.63 -18.71 -4.09
N LEU A 102 -13.67 -18.14 -4.82
CA LEU A 102 -13.57 -16.69 -5.00
C LEU A 102 -14.52 -16.23 -6.10
N VAL A 103 -15.39 -15.26 -5.78
CA VAL A 103 -16.46 -14.80 -6.70
C VAL A 103 -15.89 -14.35 -8.04
N TYR A 104 -14.81 -13.55 -8.00
CA TYR A 104 -14.17 -13.01 -9.20
C TYR A 104 -13.44 -14.07 -10.05
N ASN A 105 -12.92 -15.15 -9.43
CA ASN A 105 -12.31 -16.24 -10.20
C ASN A 105 -13.36 -17.02 -10.97
N GLU A 106 -14.50 -17.32 -10.34
CA GLU A 106 -15.59 -18.02 -11.03
C GLU A 106 -16.19 -17.15 -12.14
N GLY A 107 -16.35 -15.84 -11.90
CA GLY A 107 -16.81 -14.91 -12.92
C GLY A 107 -15.92 -14.88 -14.16
N LEU A 108 -14.59 -14.83 -13.98
CA LEU A 108 -13.65 -14.91 -15.09
C LEU A 108 -13.67 -16.28 -15.76
N LEU A 109 -13.63 -17.38 -15.00
CA LEU A 109 -13.66 -18.74 -15.57
C LEU A 109 -14.93 -19.03 -16.37
N ALA A 110 -16.07 -18.46 -15.97
CA ALA A 110 -17.34 -18.59 -16.66
C ALA A 110 -17.39 -17.83 -18.01
N CYS A 111 -16.54 -16.82 -18.18
CA CYS A 111 -16.57 -15.93 -19.35
C CYS A 111 -15.33 -16.05 -20.24
N PHE A 112 -14.19 -16.43 -19.67
CA PHE A 112 -12.89 -16.46 -20.33
C PHE A 112 -12.09 -17.70 -19.87
N PRO A 113 -11.58 -18.52 -20.80
CA PRO A 113 -10.71 -19.62 -20.44
C PRO A 113 -9.48 -19.08 -19.71
N LYS A 114 -9.05 -19.77 -18.65
CA LYS A 114 -7.83 -19.40 -17.94
C LYS A 114 -6.63 -19.60 -18.89
N PRO A 115 -5.78 -18.58 -19.10
CA PRO A 115 -4.60 -18.73 -19.94
C PRO A 115 -3.67 -19.84 -19.43
N ASP A 116 -3.06 -20.59 -20.35
CA ASP A 116 -2.13 -21.69 -20.05
C ASP A 116 -0.71 -21.20 -19.71
N TYR A 117 -0.63 -20.12 -18.93
CA TYR A 117 0.64 -19.61 -18.42
C TYR A 117 0.68 -19.76 -16.90
N PRO A 118 1.84 -20.15 -16.33
CA PRO A 118 1.96 -20.34 -14.90
C PRO A 118 1.72 -19.02 -14.15
N HIS A 119 1.08 -19.12 -12.98
CA HIS A 119 0.85 -18.01 -12.04
C HIS A 119 -0.07 -16.87 -12.50
N VAL A 120 -0.89 -17.08 -13.53
CA VAL A 120 -1.96 -16.13 -13.87
C VAL A 120 -3.10 -16.26 -12.84
N THR A 121 -3.48 -15.13 -12.25
CA THR A 121 -4.63 -15.04 -11.32
C THR A 121 -5.53 -13.87 -11.73
N ALA A 122 -6.76 -13.86 -11.22
CA ALA A 122 -7.69 -12.78 -11.48
C ALA A 122 -7.18 -11.47 -10.87
N ASP A 123 -7.35 -10.38 -11.62
CA ASP A 123 -6.95 -9.01 -11.26
C ASP A 123 -8.17 -8.09 -11.40
N HIS A 124 -8.40 -7.27 -10.38
CA HIS A 124 -9.42 -6.21 -10.40
C HIS A 124 -8.81 -4.96 -11.03
N ILE A 125 -9.29 -4.56 -12.21
CA ILE A 125 -8.73 -3.48 -13.01
C ILE A 125 -8.73 -2.15 -12.23
N ASN A 126 -9.80 -1.84 -11.50
CA ASN A 126 -9.91 -0.64 -10.67
C ASN A 126 -9.34 -0.78 -9.25
N GLN A 127 -8.73 -1.93 -8.91
CA GLN A 127 -8.24 -2.29 -7.57
C GLN A 127 -9.28 -2.33 -6.45
N ASP A 128 -10.56 -2.12 -6.75
CA ASP A 128 -11.64 -2.38 -5.82
C ASP A 128 -11.92 -3.88 -5.79
N HIS A 129 -11.34 -4.53 -4.77
CA HIS A 129 -11.54 -5.95 -4.54
C HIS A 129 -13.00 -6.36 -4.30
N HIS A 130 -13.94 -5.44 -4.03
CA HIS A 130 -15.37 -5.74 -3.89
C HIS A 130 -16.16 -5.59 -5.20
N ASP A 131 -15.59 -4.98 -6.23
CA ASP A 131 -16.22 -4.82 -7.54
C ASP A 131 -15.95 -6.04 -8.44
N HIS A 132 -16.83 -7.03 -8.35
CA HIS A 132 -16.73 -8.30 -9.09
C HIS A 132 -17.35 -8.27 -10.48
N ARG A 133 -17.76 -7.11 -10.99
CA ARG A 133 -18.35 -7.00 -12.33
C ARG A 133 -17.33 -7.43 -13.37
N LEU A 134 -17.75 -8.16 -14.40
CA LEU A 134 -16.82 -8.72 -15.38
C LEU A 134 -15.98 -7.64 -16.09
N VAL A 135 -16.56 -6.47 -16.34
CA VAL A 135 -15.87 -5.30 -16.92
C VAL A 135 -14.68 -4.82 -16.07
N ASN A 136 -14.65 -5.18 -14.79
CA ASN A 136 -13.59 -4.84 -13.85
C ASN A 136 -12.61 -6.01 -13.61
N LEU A 137 -12.79 -7.17 -14.25
CA LEU A 137 -11.96 -8.34 -14.03
C LEU A 137 -11.13 -8.66 -15.26
N ARG A 138 -9.90 -9.12 -15.05
CA ARG A 138 -9.05 -9.71 -16.10
C ARG A 138 -8.15 -10.81 -15.54
N TRP A 139 -7.64 -11.67 -16.42
CA TRP A 139 -6.51 -12.52 -16.08
C TRP A 139 -5.22 -11.70 -16.09
N GLY A 140 -4.43 -11.76 -15.01
CA GLY A 140 -3.18 -11.02 -14.89
C GLY A 140 -2.03 -11.84 -14.30
N SER A 141 -0.82 -11.61 -14.79
CA SER A 141 0.41 -12.13 -14.19
C SER A 141 0.74 -11.42 -12.88
N ALA A 142 1.63 -12.00 -12.07
CA ALA A 142 2.12 -11.35 -10.84
C ALA A 142 2.72 -9.96 -11.08
N SER A 143 3.41 -9.75 -12.21
CA SER A 143 3.98 -8.44 -12.60
C SER A 143 2.92 -7.44 -13.03
N LEU A 144 1.90 -7.89 -13.78
CA LEU A 144 0.78 -7.02 -14.17
C LEU A 144 -0.01 -6.58 -12.95
N GLN A 145 -0.31 -7.49 -12.02
CA GLN A 145 -0.99 -7.17 -10.77
C GLN A 145 -0.15 -6.29 -9.86
N ALA A 146 1.17 -6.49 -9.82
CA ALA A 146 2.06 -5.59 -9.09
C ALA A 146 1.96 -4.18 -9.68
N THR A 147 2.05 -4.04 -11.00
CA THR A 147 1.89 -2.77 -11.70
C THR A 147 0.51 -2.15 -11.41
N ASN A 148 -0.54 -2.97 -11.46
CA ASN A 148 -1.91 -2.54 -11.16
C ASN A 148 -2.05 -2.01 -9.73
N ARG A 149 -1.52 -2.72 -8.72
CA ARG A 149 -1.48 -2.25 -7.32
C ARG A 149 -0.65 -0.99 -7.10
N CYS A 150 0.25 -0.67 -8.03
CA CYS A 150 1.03 0.56 -8.00
C CYS A 150 0.29 1.73 -8.65
N LEU A 151 -0.80 1.49 -9.37
CA LEU A 151 -1.64 2.57 -9.86
C LEU A 151 -2.32 3.25 -8.66
N PRO A 152 -2.44 4.57 -8.65
CA PRO A 152 -3.22 5.28 -7.63
C PRO A 152 -4.67 4.75 -7.60
N LYS A 153 -5.19 4.43 -6.40
CA LYS A 153 -6.58 3.96 -6.21
C LYS A 153 -7.60 5.05 -6.54
N ASP A 154 -7.30 6.25 -6.05
CA ASP A 154 -7.89 7.48 -6.52
C ASP A 154 -6.88 8.07 -7.50
N LEU A 155 -7.15 7.92 -8.79
CA LEU A 155 -6.52 8.76 -9.81
C LEU A 155 -7.08 10.18 -9.64
N ASP A 156 -6.82 10.81 -8.48
CA ASP A 156 -6.66 12.26 -8.36
C ASP A 156 -5.43 12.61 -9.19
N LEU A 157 -5.62 12.47 -10.49
CA LEU A 157 -4.65 12.85 -11.49
C LEU A 157 -4.31 14.29 -11.21
N PRO A 158 -3.01 14.64 -11.26
CA PRO A 158 -2.59 16.00 -11.00
C PRO A 158 -3.46 16.92 -11.86
N ALA A 159 -3.98 17.96 -11.22
CA ALA A 159 -4.75 18.98 -11.90
C ALA A 159 -4.01 19.40 -13.17
N ILE A 160 -4.76 19.76 -14.20
CA ILE A 160 -4.18 20.18 -15.48
C ILE A 160 -4.61 21.60 -15.80
N GLN A 161 -3.83 22.22 -16.67
CA GLN A 161 -4.24 23.43 -17.35
C GLN A 161 -4.35 23.13 -18.83
N VAL A 162 -5.38 23.68 -19.46
CA VAL A 162 -5.63 23.59 -20.89
C VAL A 162 -5.67 25.00 -21.46
N LEU A 163 -4.96 25.23 -22.56
CA LEU A 163 -4.97 26.53 -23.22
C LEU A 163 -6.27 26.67 -24.03
N GLU A 164 -7.13 27.61 -23.62
CA GLU A 164 -8.41 27.92 -24.25
C GLU A 164 -8.45 29.42 -24.54
N ASN A 165 -8.62 29.78 -25.81
CA ASN A 165 -8.69 31.18 -26.27
C ASN A 165 -7.50 32.07 -25.84
N GLY A 166 -6.32 31.46 -25.66
CA GLY A 166 -5.10 32.17 -25.23
C GLY A 166 -4.85 32.14 -23.73
N ASP A 167 -5.80 31.66 -22.92
CA ASP A 167 -5.70 31.60 -21.46
C ASP A 167 -5.61 30.15 -20.96
N TRP A 168 -4.86 29.95 -19.87
CA TRP A 168 -4.76 28.63 -19.24
C TRP A 168 -5.92 28.40 -18.27
N VAL A 169 -6.84 27.51 -18.64
CA VAL A 169 -8.00 27.14 -17.81
C VAL A 169 -7.63 25.96 -16.91
N PHE A 170 -7.91 26.10 -15.62
CA PHE A 170 -7.63 25.08 -14.60
C PHE A 170 -8.72 24.02 -14.53
N TYR A 171 -8.32 22.76 -14.54
CA TYR A 171 -9.19 21.61 -14.29
C TYR A 171 -8.67 20.83 -13.10
N ARG A 172 -9.53 20.63 -12.10
CA ARG A 172 -9.18 19.99 -10.82
C ARG A 172 -8.59 18.59 -11.01
N THR A 173 -9.09 17.84 -11.98
CA THR A 173 -8.55 16.53 -12.34
C THR A 173 -8.55 16.39 -13.86
N ARG A 174 -7.67 15.53 -14.39
CA ARG A 174 -7.70 15.15 -15.82
C ARG A 174 -9.04 14.53 -16.20
N LYS A 175 -9.64 13.76 -15.28
CA LYS A 175 -10.95 13.15 -15.47
C LYS A 175 -12.04 14.21 -15.70
N ALA A 176 -12.06 15.26 -14.87
CA ALA A 176 -13.03 16.35 -15.00
C ALA A 176 -12.96 17.02 -16.38
N TYR A 177 -11.75 17.40 -16.84
CA TYR A 177 -11.58 17.96 -18.19
C TYR A 177 -12.12 17.02 -19.28
N VAL A 178 -11.83 15.74 -19.15
CA VAL A 178 -12.08 14.75 -20.20
C VAL A 178 -13.54 14.37 -20.32
N GLU A 179 -14.19 14.11 -19.20
CA GLU A 179 -15.61 13.76 -19.16
C GLU A 179 -16.45 14.98 -19.54
N GLU A 180 -16.11 16.16 -19.04
CA GLU A 180 -16.89 17.38 -19.27
C GLU A 180 -16.72 17.94 -20.68
N LYS A 181 -15.49 17.95 -21.23
CA LYS A 181 -15.21 18.64 -22.50
C LYS A 181 -15.09 17.72 -23.71
N LEU A 182 -14.57 16.51 -23.53
CA LEU A 182 -14.20 15.65 -24.67
C LEU A 182 -15.13 14.45 -24.85
N GLY A 183 -15.92 14.08 -23.83
CA GLY A 183 -16.82 12.93 -23.89
C GLY A 183 -16.10 11.60 -24.15
N LEU A 184 -14.84 11.48 -23.70
CA LEU A 184 -14.00 10.31 -23.97
C LEU A 184 -13.96 9.34 -22.80
N SER A 185 -13.66 8.07 -23.13
CA SER A 185 -13.36 7.05 -22.14
C SER A 185 -12.11 7.42 -21.35
N HIS A 186 -12.12 7.15 -20.04
CA HIS A 186 -11.02 7.48 -19.13
C HIS A 186 -9.68 6.81 -19.51
N ALA A 187 -9.72 5.61 -20.10
CA ALA A 187 -8.53 4.81 -20.41
C ALA A 187 -7.71 5.38 -21.58
N ASP A 188 -8.37 5.76 -22.68
CA ASP A 188 -7.70 6.32 -23.86
C ASP A 188 -7.04 7.66 -23.52
N VAL A 189 -7.74 8.44 -22.71
CA VAL A 189 -7.30 9.75 -22.24
C VAL A 189 -6.05 9.68 -21.40
N TYR A 190 -5.96 8.72 -20.47
CA TYR A 190 -4.80 8.65 -19.58
C TYR A 190 -3.50 8.53 -20.38
N ARG A 191 -3.48 7.65 -21.38
CA ARG A 191 -2.29 7.42 -22.22
C ARG A 191 -1.96 8.65 -23.06
N GLU A 192 -2.93 9.14 -23.82
CA GLU A 192 -2.69 10.21 -24.80
C GLU A 192 -2.46 11.57 -24.14
N VAL A 193 -3.20 11.93 -23.08
CA VAL A 193 -2.99 13.18 -22.33
C VAL A 193 -1.65 13.15 -21.60
N SER A 194 -1.29 12.02 -20.97
CA SER A 194 0.03 11.93 -20.31
C SER A 194 1.15 12.06 -21.33
N HIS A 195 1.02 11.43 -22.50
CA HIS A 195 1.98 11.58 -23.58
C HIS A 195 2.10 13.05 -24.02
N ALA A 196 0.97 13.73 -24.26
CA ALA A 196 0.97 15.14 -24.64
C ALA A 196 1.66 16.03 -23.61
N ILE A 197 1.35 15.86 -22.32
CA ILE A 197 1.99 16.60 -21.22
C ILE A 197 3.49 16.30 -21.14
N ILE A 198 3.90 15.03 -21.27
CA ILE A 198 5.32 14.64 -21.13
C ILE A 198 6.16 15.22 -22.26
N HIS A 199 5.62 15.21 -23.49
CA HIS A 199 6.34 15.63 -24.69
C HIS A 199 6.09 17.11 -25.05
N GLY A 200 5.22 17.81 -24.35
CA GLY A 200 4.81 19.17 -24.69
C GLY A 200 4.05 19.24 -26.03
N SER A 201 3.42 18.14 -26.45
CA SER A 201 2.61 18.10 -27.67
C SER A 201 1.16 18.49 -27.36
N THR A 202 0.34 18.64 -28.41
CA THR A 202 -1.11 18.82 -28.25
C THR A 202 -1.81 17.48 -28.12
N PHE A 203 -2.97 17.48 -27.46
CA PHE A 203 -3.92 16.37 -27.46
C PHE A 203 -5.20 16.84 -28.12
N LYS A 204 -5.55 16.27 -29.28
CA LYS A 204 -6.71 16.70 -30.10
C LYS A 204 -6.74 18.22 -30.37
N GLY A 205 -5.56 18.81 -30.60
CA GLY A 205 -5.43 20.25 -30.84
C GLY A 205 -5.37 21.12 -29.58
N HIS A 206 -5.62 20.57 -28.39
CA HIS A 206 -5.47 21.30 -27.13
C HIS A 206 -4.04 21.23 -26.60
N HIS A 207 -3.48 22.37 -26.21
CA HIS A 207 -2.27 22.39 -25.41
C HIS A 207 -2.62 22.08 -23.96
N ILE A 208 -2.01 21.03 -23.41
CA ILE A 208 -2.30 20.56 -22.05
C ILE A 208 -0.98 20.48 -21.28
N ARG A 209 -0.98 20.97 -20.04
CA ARG A 209 0.14 20.80 -19.11
C ARG A 209 -0.36 20.40 -17.72
N ASN A 210 0.54 19.85 -16.90
CA ASN A 210 0.25 19.73 -15.48
C ASN A 210 0.04 21.14 -14.91
N TRP A 211 -0.96 21.29 -14.06
CA TRP A 211 -1.10 22.48 -13.24
C TRP A 211 0.10 22.58 -12.31
N VAL A 212 0.60 23.79 -12.20
CA VAL A 212 1.70 24.16 -11.32
C VAL A 212 1.16 25.25 -10.39
N PRO A 213 1.37 25.16 -9.07
CA PRO A 213 0.98 26.24 -8.17
C PRO A 213 1.59 27.57 -8.60
N GLU A 214 0.89 28.68 -8.38
CA GLU A 214 1.42 30.02 -8.73
C GLU A 214 2.69 30.36 -7.94
N ASN A 215 2.83 29.82 -6.74
CA ASN A 215 3.98 30.02 -5.88
C ASN A 215 4.88 28.78 -5.82
N ILE A 216 5.70 28.59 -6.84
CA ILE A 216 6.79 27.59 -6.86
C ILE A 216 8.15 28.16 -6.41
N GLY A 217 8.21 29.47 -6.14
CA GLY A 217 9.44 30.17 -5.78
C GLY A 217 10.43 30.25 -6.95
N LYS A 218 11.72 30.39 -6.64
CA LYS A 218 12.77 30.53 -7.67
C LYS A 218 13.05 29.21 -8.39
N LEU A 219 13.48 29.31 -9.64
CA LEU A 219 14.06 28.20 -10.40
C LEU A 219 15.58 28.24 -10.26
N HIS A 220 16.18 27.08 -9.99
CA HIS A 220 17.63 26.90 -9.94
C HIS A 220 18.05 25.77 -10.87
N ASP A 221 19.09 26.02 -11.66
CA ASP A 221 19.65 25.01 -12.56
C ASP A 221 20.19 23.82 -11.75
N ILE A 222 19.86 22.61 -12.19
CA ILE A 222 20.48 21.41 -11.65
C ILE A 222 21.88 21.29 -12.27
N PRO A 223 22.95 21.10 -11.46
CA PRO A 223 24.31 20.99 -11.96
C PRO A 223 24.46 19.97 -13.11
N SER A 224 25.08 20.39 -14.21
CA SER A 224 25.21 19.58 -15.43
C SER A 224 26.11 18.34 -15.28
N CYS A 225 26.90 18.27 -14.21
CA CYS A 225 27.69 17.08 -13.86
C CYS A 225 26.83 15.94 -13.28
N VAL A 226 25.58 16.20 -12.90
CA VAL A 226 24.61 15.13 -12.68
C VAL A 226 24.26 14.57 -14.06
N VAL A 227 24.57 13.29 -14.29
CA VAL A 227 24.54 12.70 -15.63
C VAL A 227 23.14 12.82 -16.24
N GLY A 228 23.05 13.40 -17.44
CA GLY A 228 21.81 13.43 -18.23
C GLY A 228 20.72 14.39 -17.74
N VAL A 229 20.99 15.30 -16.80
CA VAL A 229 19.99 16.31 -16.34
C VAL A 229 20.26 17.73 -16.86
N THR A 230 21.06 17.87 -17.91
CA THR A 230 21.35 19.18 -18.53
C THR A 230 20.06 19.89 -18.97
N GLY A 231 19.91 21.16 -18.57
CA GLY A 231 18.75 22.00 -18.89
C GLY A 231 17.53 21.78 -17.98
N TYR A 232 17.62 20.91 -16.99
CA TYR A 232 16.59 20.77 -15.96
C TYR A 232 16.83 21.78 -14.83
N GLN A 233 15.74 22.24 -14.23
CA GLN A 233 15.77 23.17 -13.10
C GLN A 233 14.86 22.64 -11.99
N ALA A 234 15.19 22.92 -10.74
CA ALA A 234 14.35 22.62 -9.59
C ALA A 234 13.69 23.90 -9.07
N THR A 235 12.47 23.78 -8.57
CA THR A 235 11.77 24.86 -7.87
C THR A 235 12.13 24.91 -6.39
N GLU A 236 12.08 26.10 -5.82
CA GLU A 236 12.35 26.34 -4.39
C GLU A 236 11.29 25.70 -3.50
N TYR A 237 10.03 25.71 -3.94
CA TYR A 237 8.89 25.14 -3.20
C TYR A 237 8.24 24.00 -3.97
N GLY A 238 7.76 23.00 -3.24
CA GLY A 238 6.93 21.91 -3.71
C GLY A 238 7.66 20.82 -4.49
N GLY A 239 8.99 20.89 -4.64
CA GLY A 239 9.75 19.84 -5.32
C GLY A 239 9.38 19.64 -6.79
N TRP A 240 9.06 20.72 -7.51
CA TRP A 240 8.78 20.62 -8.94
C TRP A 240 10.07 20.69 -9.74
N ILE A 241 10.17 19.83 -10.75
CA ILE A 241 11.27 19.81 -11.70
C ILE A 241 10.77 20.39 -13.01
N HIS A 242 11.35 21.52 -13.42
CA HIS A 242 11.17 22.14 -14.72
C HIS A 242 12.05 21.41 -15.75
N ARG A 243 11.43 20.95 -16.84
CA ARG A 243 12.09 20.21 -17.91
C ARG A 243 12.49 21.14 -19.06
N PRO A 244 13.50 20.78 -19.87
CA PRO A 244 13.91 21.56 -21.04
C PRO A 244 12.79 21.87 -22.04
N ASN A 245 11.72 21.07 -22.07
CA ASN A 245 10.56 21.28 -22.93
C ASN A 245 9.49 22.23 -22.35
N GLY A 246 9.79 22.93 -21.26
CA GLY A 246 8.88 23.90 -20.63
C GLY A 246 7.83 23.31 -19.70
N THR A 247 7.89 22.00 -19.44
CA THR A 247 6.90 21.30 -18.58
C THR A 247 7.43 21.10 -17.17
N TYR A 248 6.51 20.91 -16.22
CA TYR A 248 6.83 20.68 -14.81
C TYR A 248 6.33 19.32 -14.32
N THR A 249 7.07 18.73 -13.38
CA THR A 249 6.67 17.46 -12.75
C THR A 249 7.20 17.37 -11.32
N GLN A 250 6.42 16.81 -10.40
CA GLN A 250 6.92 16.39 -9.08
C GLN A 250 7.45 14.95 -9.12
N GLY A 251 7.56 14.32 -10.30
CA GLY A 251 7.86 12.90 -10.40
C GLY A 251 6.67 12.01 -9.98
N HIS A 252 6.95 10.79 -9.57
CA HIS A 252 5.99 9.82 -9.06
C HIS A 252 6.52 9.16 -7.79
N LYS A 253 5.64 8.82 -6.85
CA LYS A 253 6.04 8.02 -5.69
C LYS A 253 6.29 6.59 -6.16
N HIS A 254 7.46 6.05 -5.83
CA HIS A 254 7.71 4.63 -6.05
C HIS A 254 6.79 3.81 -5.12
N CYS A 255 6.25 2.68 -5.59
CA CYS A 255 5.27 1.89 -4.83
C CYS A 255 5.77 1.34 -3.49
N ARG A 256 7.09 1.28 -3.32
CA ARG A 256 7.77 0.89 -2.08
C ARG A 256 8.52 2.04 -1.41
N GLY A 257 8.54 3.21 -2.04
CA GLY A 257 9.37 4.34 -1.64
C GLY A 257 8.56 5.45 -1.00
N HIS A 258 9.14 6.09 0.00
CA HIS A 258 8.62 7.33 0.58
C HIS A 258 9.12 8.57 -0.15
N TYR A 259 9.62 8.46 -1.38
CA TYR A 259 10.15 9.62 -2.11
C TYR A 259 9.63 9.67 -3.53
N TYR A 260 9.40 10.89 -4.02
CA TYR A 260 9.16 11.11 -5.43
C TYR A 260 10.43 10.87 -6.24
N SER A 261 10.26 10.20 -7.38
CA SER A 261 11.32 9.95 -8.35
C SER A 261 10.89 10.38 -9.75
N ILE A 262 11.86 10.77 -10.57
CA ILE A 262 11.65 11.14 -11.97
C ILE A 262 12.59 10.29 -12.85
N GLY A 263 12.06 9.79 -13.97
CA GLY A 263 12.88 9.16 -15.01
C GLY A 263 13.46 10.22 -15.94
N ILE A 264 14.78 10.29 -16.07
CA ILE A 264 15.50 11.18 -16.99
C ILE A 264 16.55 10.33 -17.71
N ASN A 265 16.52 10.31 -19.04
CA ASN A 265 17.51 9.60 -19.87
C ASN A 265 17.77 8.14 -19.43
N LYS A 266 16.70 7.37 -19.21
CA LYS A 266 16.71 5.96 -18.74
C LYS A 266 17.23 5.73 -17.31
N SER A 267 17.55 6.79 -16.59
CA SER A 267 17.94 6.74 -15.17
C SER A 267 16.82 7.29 -14.28
N TYR A 268 16.77 6.85 -13.03
CA TYR A 268 15.81 7.34 -12.04
C TYR A 268 16.52 8.21 -11.01
N TYR A 269 15.99 9.41 -10.80
CA TYR A 269 16.51 10.39 -9.85
C TYR A 269 15.48 10.65 -8.77
N GLN A 270 15.92 10.81 -7.53
CA GLN A 270 15.06 11.24 -6.44
C GLN A 270 14.88 12.76 -6.51
N VAL A 271 13.62 13.22 -6.46
CA VAL A 271 13.30 14.64 -6.66
C VAL A 271 13.95 15.53 -5.60
N HIS A 272 13.95 15.11 -4.34
CA HIS A 272 14.60 15.86 -3.27
C HIS A 272 16.12 15.93 -3.44
N GLU A 273 16.75 14.90 -4.01
CA GLU A 273 18.18 14.94 -4.33
C GLU A 273 18.47 15.95 -5.44
N LEU A 274 17.66 15.97 -6.50
CA LEU A 274 17.76 16.97 -7.57
C LEU A 274 17.59 18.39 -7.05
N THR A 275 16.57 18.63 -6.22
CA THR A 275 16.37 19.93 -5.56
C THR A 275 17.56 20.29 -4.68
N THR A 276 18.09 19.34 -3.90
CA THR A 276 19.25 19.61 -3.04
C THR A 276 20.47 19.99 -3.87
N ASN A 277 20.71 19.32 -5.00
CA ASN A 277 21.80 19.65 -5.92
C ASN A 277 21.65 21.06 -6.52
N ALA A 278 20.42 21.49 -6.85
CA ALA A 278 20.17 22.81 -7.46
C ALA A 278 20.37 23.98 -6.48
N PHE A 279 19.99 23.80 -5.22
CA PHE A 279 20.02 24.89 -4.22
C PHE A 279 21.23 24.86 -3.30
N TRP A 280 21.76 23.67 -2.99
CA TRP A 280 22.88 23.48 -2.05
C TRP A 280 24.16 22.97 -2.73
N GLY A 281 24.13 22.81 -4.06
CA GLY A 281 25.24 22.27 -4.83
C GLY A 281 25.39 20.75 -4.67
N LEU A 282 26.47 20.21 -5.25
CA LEU A 282 26.75 18.78 -5.22
C LEU A 282 26.95 18.27 -3.80
N ARG A 283 26.63 16.99 -3.59
CA ARG A 283 26.93 16.31 -2.33
C ARG A 283 28.42 16.50 -1.96
N PRO A 284 28.74 16.89 -0.72
CA PRO A 284 30.12 17.12 -0.30
C PRO A 284 31.02 15.88 -0.38
N SER A 285 30.43 14.69 -0.23
CA SER A 285 31.11 13.42 -0.43
C SER A 285 30.13 12.34 -0.88
N GLU A 286 30.64 11.19 -1.31
CA GLU A 286 29.83 10.03 -1.69
C GLU A 286 28.96 9.46 -0.56
N TYR A 287 29.33 9.74 0.69
CA TYR A 287 28.60 9.30 1.87
C TYR A 287 27.46 10.23 2.25
N HIS A 288 27.44 11.47 1.75
CA HIS A 288 26.36 12.40 2.05
C HIS A 288 25.09 11.99 1.31
N GLN A 289 23.97 12.12 2.00
CA GLN A 289 22.63 11.91 1.48
C GLN A 289 21.78 13.15 1.75
N ALA A 290 20.78 13.38 0.91
CA ALA A 290 19.84 14.46 1.13
C ALA A 290 18.89 14.10 2.29
N ASN A 291 18.69 15.02 3.21
CA ASN A 291 17.84 14.87 4.39
C ASN A 291 16.73 15.93 4.41
N HIS A 292 15.57 15.55 4.95
CA HIS A 292 14.47 16.47 5.24
C HIS A 292 14.55 16.93 6.70
N LYS A 293 14.94 18.19 6.94
CA LYS A 293 15.14 18.79 8.27
C LYS A 293 13.93 18.62 9.19
N LEU A 294 12.73 18.83 8.67
CA LEU A 294 11.49 18.77 9.46
C LEU A 294 10.85 17.37 9.50
N GLY A 295 11.44 16.38 8.83
CA GLY A 295 10.88 15.03 8.74
C GLY A 295 9.52 14.92 8.07
N ALA A 296 9.08 15.98 7.39
CA ALA A 296 7.90 15.94 6.56
C ALA A 296 8.10 14.86 5.49
N ALA A 297 7.35 13.77 5.60
CA ALA A 297 7.47 12.63 4.72
C ALA A 297 7.13 13.01 3.28
N ALA A 298 7.96 12.56 2.34
CA ALA A 298 7.63 12.21 0.95
C ALA A 298 6.98 13.24 0.03
N GLY A 299 6.52 14.38 0.53
CA GLY A 299 5.55 15.27 -0.09
C GLY A 299 6.15 16.58 -0.56
N SER A 300 6.89 17.24 0.33
CA SER A 300 7.56 18.52 0.07
C SER A 300 9.05 18.27 -0.07
N ALA A 301 9.57 18.47 -1.28
CA ALA A 301 10.99 18.66 -1.52
C ALA A 301 11.27 20.17 -1.63
N ASP A 302 10.86 20.91 -0.60
CA ASP A 302 11.11 22.34 -0.49
C ASP A 302 12.60 22.55 -0.18
N ALA A 303 13.27 23.41 -0.95
CA ALA A 303 14.71 23.59 -0.86
C ALA A 303 15.20 23.93 0.56
N LYS A 304 14.47 24.79 1.28
CA LYS A 304 14.78 25.21 2.66
C LYS A 304 14.77 24.05 3.67
N ASP A 305 13.95 23.04 3.41
CA ASP A 305 13.75 21.87 4.28
C ASP A 305 14.75 20.76 3.95
N LEU A 306 15.59 20.94 2.93
CA LEU A 306 16.59 19.97 2.50
C LEU A 306 18.00 20.37 2.96
N GLU A 307 18.85 19.36 3.16
CA GLU A 307 20.28 19.52 3.42
C GLU A 307 21.07 18.26 3.04
N TRP A 308 22.38 18.40 2.84
CA TRP A 308 23.30 17.27 2.78
C TRP A 308 23.75 16.90 4.18
N ILE A 309 23.60 15.63 4.55
CA ILE A 309 24.02 15.11 5.86
C ILE A 309 24.64 13.71 5.72
N LEU A 310 25.48 13.32 6.67
CA LEU A 310 25.98 11.94 6.74
C LEU A 310 24.90 10.99 7.29
N PRO A 311 24.95 9.68 6.97
CA PRO A 311 23.94 8.73 7.41
C PRO A 311 23.83 8.62 8.94
N ARG A 312 24.97 8.63 9.64
CA ARG A 312 25.00 8.60 11.12
C ARG A 312 24.28 9.80 11.73
N ASP A 313 24.44 10.97 11.11
CA ASP A 313 23.90 12.23 11.61
C ASP A 313 22.42 12.33 11.24
N ASN A 314 21.99 11.78 10.10
CA ASN A 314 20.56 11.63 9.77
C ASN A 314 19.84 10.71 10.78
N VAL A 315 20.45 9.58 11.14
CA VAL A 315 19.88 8.68 12.17
C VAL A 315 19.77 9.41 13.50
N GLN A 316 20.82 10.13 13.92
CA GLN A 316 20.80 10.91 15.15
C GLN A 316 19.73 12.02 15.11
N HIS A 317 19.62 12.74 13.99
CA HIS A 317 18.58 13.74 13.74
C HIS A 317 17.18 13.15 13.88
N ALA A 318 16.93 11.96 13.31
CA ALA A 318 15.65 11.27 13.44
C ALA A 318 15.32 10.88 14.89
N TYR A 319 16.32 10.59 15.73
CA TYR A 319 16.12 10.39 17.17
C TYR A 319 15.83 11.70 17.90
N ASP A 320 16.57 12.75 17.60
CA ASP A 320 16.45 14.04 18.30
C ASP A 320 15.14 14.77 17.97
N THR A 321 14.63 14.58 16.75
CA THR A 321 13.35 15.12 16.29
C THR A 321 12.15 14.20 16.53
N GLY A 322 12.37 12.97 17.00
CA GLY A 322 11.31 11.97 17.21
C GLY A 322 10.69 11.41 15.92
N LEU A 323 11.35 11.58 14.78
CA LEU A 323 10.92 11.05 13.48
C LEU A 323 11.15 9.55 13.33
N ASN A 324 11.94 8.94 14.22
CA ASN A 324 12.14 7.51 14.20
C ASN A 324 10.82 6.80 14.58
N PRO A 325 10.18 6.03 13.67
CA PRO A 325 8.93 5.35 13.98
C PRO A 325 9.07 4.32 15.11
N ASN A 326 10.30 3.90 15.42
CA ASN A 326 10.60 3.00 16.51
C ASN A 326 10.76 3.72 17.86
N SER A 327 10.82 5.06 17.90
CA SER A 327 10.77 5.80 19.16
C SER A 327 9.32 5.98 19.59
N ARG A 328 8.84 5.09 20.47
CA ARG A 328 7.59 5.28 21.20
C ARG A 328 7.87 5.95 22.54
N ALA A 329 7.04 6.92 22.91
CA ALA A 329 7.10 7.56 24.21
C ALA A 329 6.76 6.56 25.33
N VAL A 330 7.48 6.69 26.44
CA VAL A 330 7.40 5.76 27.58
C VAL A 330 7.18 6.54 28.87
N VAL A 331 6.51 5.91 29.82
CA VAL A 331 6.30 6.42 31.18
C VAL A 331 6.99 5.48 32.15
N ALA A 332 7.86 6.02 33.01
CA ALA A 332 8.43 5.31 34.15
C ALA A 332 7.62 5.64 35.40
N THR A 333 7.25 4.65 36.20
CA THR A 333 6.74 4.86 37.56
C THR A 333 7.91 4.73 38.53
N LEU A 334 8.27 5.84 39.17
CA LEU A 334 9.35 5.92 40.15
C LEU A 334 8.97 5.20 41.45
N LYS A 335 9.95 5.02 42.36
CA LYS A 335 9.74 4.31 43.64
C LYS A 335 8.71 4.97 44.55
N ASP A 336 8.60 6.30 44.49
CA ASP A 336 7.61 7.11 45.22
C ASP A 336 6.22 7.09 44.56
N GLY A 337 6.05 6.33 43.47
CA GLY A 337 4.83 6.27 42.68
C GLY A 337 4.69 7.38 41.63
N THR A 338 5.61 8.35 41.59
CA THR A 338 5.53 9.49 40.67
C THR A 338 5.77 9.03 39.22
N PRO A 339 4.84 9.30 38.28
CA PRO A 339 5.05 8.99 36.87
C PRO A 339 5.97 10.02 36.21
N LYS A 340 6.91 9.56 35.39
CA LYS A 340 7.79 10.40 34.58
C LYS A 340 7.76 9.98 33.13
N THR A 341 7.35 10.89 32.26
CA THR A 341 7.20 10.65 30.81
C THR A 341 8.47 11.03 30.06
N PHE A 342 8.83 10.20 29.09
CA PHE A 342 9.96 10.42 28.17
C PHE A 342 9.47 10.22 26.74
N SER A 343 9.98 11.02 25.79
CA SER A 343 9.62 10.87 24.38
C SER A 343 10.12 9.57 23.75
N SER A 344 11.08 8.88 24.38
CA SER A 344 11.53 7.55 23.96
C SER A 344 12.22 6.79 25.10
N ALA A 345 12.35 5.47 24.96
CA ALA A 345 13.16 4.64 25.87
C ALA A 345 14.63 5.10 25.95
N MET A 346 15.19 5.61 24.86
CA MET A 346 16.58 6.11 24.85
C MET A 346 16.72 7.41 25.65
N ASN A 347 15.73 8.31 25.58
CA ASN A 347 15.73 9.54 26.39
C ASN A 347 15.59 9.23 27.88
N ALA A 348 14.81 8.22 28.23
CA ALA A 348 14.78 7.66 29.57
C ALA A 348 16.16 7.17 30.04
N VAL A 349 16.87 6.38 29.23
CA VAL A 349 18.23 5.88 29.56
C VAL A 349 19.21 7.04 29.76
N ARG A 350 19.20 8.03 28.88
CA ARG A 350 20.06 9.24 28.99
C ARG A 350 19.77 10.01 30.29
N TYR A 351 18.50 10.15 30.66
CA TYR A 351 18.10 10.79 31.92
C TYR A 351 18.61 10.00 33.14
N PHE A 352 18.29 8.71 33.23
CA PHE A 352 18.64 7.89 34.39
C PHE A 352 20.14 7.64 34.53
N LYS A 353 20.90 7.65 33.44
CA LYS A 353 22.37 7.61 33.49
C LYS A 353 22.95 8.82 34.24
N LYS A 354 22.37 10.01 34.11
CA LYS A 354 22.80 11.22 34.85
C LYS A 354 22.48 11.11 36.35
N GLU A 355 21.40 10.40 36.69
CA GLU A 355 20.99 10.10 38.06
C GLU A 355 21.76 8.91 38.68
N GLY A 356 22.77 8.37 37.99
CA GLY A 356 23.52 7.19 38.47
C GLY A 356 22.75 5.87 38.38
N VAL A 357 21.61 5.84 37.70
CA VAL A 357 20.77 4.65 37.54
C VAL A 357 21.10 3.95 36.22
N LYS A 358 21.63 2.74 36.30
CA LYS A 358 21.89 1.89 35.13
C LYS A 358 20.58 1.25 34.64
N VAL A 359 20.12 1.67 33.47
CA VAL A 359 18.97 1.08 32.78
C VAL A 359 19.28 0.93 31.29
N ASP A 360 18.79 -0.14 30.67
CA ASP A 360 19.01 -0.45 29.27
C ASP A 360 17.71 -0.25 28.45
N PRO A 361 17.77 0.33 27.23
CA PRO A 361 16.57 0.58 26.43
C PRO A 361 15.82 -0.70 26.06
N SER A 362 16.51 -1.82 25.85
CA SER A 362 15.86 -3.11 25.58
C SER A 362 15.08 -3.63 26.79
N CYS A 363 15.59 -3.41 28.00
CA CYS A 363 14.88 -3.74 29.25
C CYS A 363 13.63 -2.87 29.43
N ILE A 364 13.72 -1.57 29.15
CA ILE A 364 12.56 -0.67 29.16
C ILE A 364 11.50 -1.16 28.20
N MET A 365 11.85 -1.42 26.94
CA MET A 365 10.91 -1.91 25.93
C MET A 365 10.29 -3.25 26.31
N ARG A 366 11.06 -4.16 26.93
CA ARG A 366 10.54 -5.43 27.45
C ARG A 366 9.57 -5.21 28.61
N ALA A 367 9.86 -4.26 29.50
CA ALA A 367 8.96 -3.89 30.60
C ALA A 367 7.65 -3.28 30.09
N CYS A 368 7.71 -2.30 29.16
CA CYS A 368 6.51 -1.73 28.52
C CYS A 368 5.65 -2.78 27.79
N ASN A 369 6.25 -3.86 27.30
CA ASN A 369 5.56 -4.98 26.66
C ASN A 369 5.10 -6.07 27.64
N GLY A 370 5.25 -5.88 28.96
CA GLY A 370 4.89 -6.85 29.99
C GLY A 370 5.76 -8.12 30.00
N ARG A 371 6.96 -8.07 29.39
CA ARG A 371 7.94 -9.18 29.38
C ARG A 371 8.94 -9.11 30.54
N LEU A 372 9.05 -7.95 31.18
CA LEU A 372 9.76 -7.74 32.44
C LEU A 372 8.83 -6.99 33.39
N LYS A 373 8.91 -7.28 34.70
CA LYS A 373 8.14 -6.53 35.71
C LYS A 373 8.67 -5.10 35.86
N THR A 374 9.99 -4.96 35.86
CA THR A 374 10.68 -3.68 36.04
C THR A 374 11.93 -3.59 35.15
N ALA A 375 12.42 -2.37 34.94
CA ALA A 375 13.74 -2.09 34.41
C ALA A 375 14.37 -0.95 35.22
N GLY A 376 15.59 -1.14 35.73
CA GLY A 376 16.21 -0.15 36.62
C GLY A 376 15.42 0.07 37.92
N LYS A 377 14.75 -0.97 38.46
CA LYS A 377 13.87 -0.90 39.64
C LYS A 377 12.63 0.01 39.48
N MET A 378 12.22 0.31 38.24
CA MET A 378 11.02 1.10 37.92
C MET A 378 10.07 0.29 37.05
N ALA A 379 8.76 0.55 37.16
CA ALA A 379 7.76 0.03 36.23
C ALA A 379 7.70 0.92 34.98
N TRP A 380 7.38 0.33 33.83
CA TRP A 380 7.39 1.05 32.55
C TRP A 380 6.15 0.73 31.71
N ALA A 381 5.61 1.75 31.06
CA ALA A 381 4.49 1.64 30.12
C ALA A 381 4.72 2.52 28.90
N TYR A 382 4.06 2.23 27.77
CA TYR A 382 3.98 3.19 26.66
C TYR A 382 2.91 4.23 26.95
N THR A 383 3.12 5.49 26.55
CA THR A 383 2.14 6.57 26.77
C THR A 383 0.83 6.35 26.02
N ASP A 384 0.87 5.62 24.91
CA ASP A 384 -0.30 5.29 24.08
C ASP A 384 -1.15 4.12 24.62
N GLY A 385 -0.79 3.57 25.78
CA GLY A 385 -1.47 2.41 26.39
C GLY A 385 -1.32 1.11 25.59
N GLY A 386 -0.52 1.11 24.52
CA GLY A 386 -0.33 -0.03 23.64
C GLY A 386 0.57 -1.09 24.27
N THR A 387 0.01 -1.94 25.12
CA THR A 387 0.65 -3.22 25.47
C THR A 387 0.45 -4.18 24.29
N SER A 388 1.54 -4.63 23.66
CA SER A 388 1.46 -5.60 22.56
C SER A 388 0.91 -6.98 23.00
N ARG A 389 0.75 -7.20 24.32
CA ARG A 389 0.07 -8.36 24.90
C ARG A 389 -0.67 -7.92 26.16
N LYS A 390 -2.01 -7.97 26.15
CA LYS A 390 -2.85 -7.93 27.36
C LYS A 390 -2.54 -9.17 28.20
N ARG A 391 -1.53 -9.14 29.06
CA ARG A 391 -1.49 -10.04 30.22
C ARG A 391 -2.30 -9.38 31.32
N LYS A 392 -3.21 -10.14 31.94
CA LYS A 392 -3.84 -9.77 33.21
C LYS A 392 -2.70 -9.46 34.18
N PHE A 393 -2.56 -8.18 34.52
CA PHE A 393 -1.67 -7.74 35.59
C PHE A 393 -2.23 -8.39 36.86
N ILE A 394 -1.52 -9.37 37.40
CA ILE A 394 -1.83 -9.95 38.71
C ILE A 394 -1.08 -9.08 39.71
N ASP A 395 -1.83 -8.57 40.68
CA ASP A 395 -1.39 -7.80 41.85
C ASP A 395 -0.35 -8.58 42.66
N THR A 396 0.92 -8.48 42.28
CA THR A 396 2.02 -9.02 43.08
C THR A 396 3.24 -8.13 42.90
N ILE A 397 3.11 -6.92 43.43
CA ILE A 397 4.21 -6.29 44.16
C ILE A 397 4.02 -6.76 45.59
N ASP A 398 4.47 -7.98 45.88
CA ASP A 398 4.64 -8.40 47.27
C ASP A 398 5.70 -7.48 47.87
N THR A 399 5.28 -6.80 48.94
CA THR A 399 6.11 -6.10 49.90
C THR A 399 7.08 -7.10 50.53
N GLU A 400 8.31 -7.20 50.02
CA GLU A 400 9.44 -7.86 50.72
C GLU A 400 9.91 -7.00 51.91
N GLU A 401 9.02 -6.60 52.82
CA GLU A 401 9.38 -5.83 54.02
C GLU A 401 9.29 -6.65 55.33
N GLU A 402 9.03 -7.96 55.27
CA GLU A 402 9.01 -8.81 56.46
C GLU A 402 9.73 -10.15 56.24
N ARG A 403 11.07 -10.09 56.24
CA ARG A 403 11.91 -11.23 56.65
C ARG A 403 13.00 -10.71 57.58
N VAL A 404 12.59 -10.45 58.81
CA VAL A 404 13.50 -10.39 59.96
C VAL A 404 13.84 -11.84 60.29
N ASP A 405 14.90 -12.36 59.68
CA ASP A 405 15.53 -13.58 60.17
C ASP A 405 16.35 -13.19 61.41
N THR A 406 15.75 -13.39 62.58
CA THR A 406 16.47 -13.60 63.83
C THR A 406 17.34 -14.84 63.67
N VAL A 407 18.65 -14.64 63.48
CA VAL A 407 19.64 -15.71 63.63
C VAL A 407 20.33 -15.50 64.95
N ASP A 408 19.95 -16.33 65.92
CA ASP A 408 20.61 -16.47 67.21
C ASP A 408 22.07 -16.90 67.02
N ALA A 409 22.88 -16.37 67.93
CA ALA A 409 24.29 -16.64 68.10
C ALA A 409 24.58 -18.12 68.37
N VAL A 410 25.63 -18.67 67.73
CA VAL A 410 26.44 -19.76 68.31
C VAL A 410 27.90 -19.60 67.85
N ASP A 411 28.74 -19.28 68.83
CA ASP A 411 30.11 -19.72 69.12
C ASP A 411 31.17 -19.89 68.00
N ASP A 412 32.21 -19.04 68.15
CA ASP A 412 33.56 -19.45 68.55
C ASP A 412 34.19 -20.66 67.84
N PHE A 413 35.13 -20.40 66.93
CA PHE A 413 36.42 -21.11 66.85
C PHE A 413 37.45 -20.22 66.16
N GLY A 414 38.50 -19.86 66.90
CA GLY A 414 39.65 -19.12 66.42
C GLY A 414 40.72 -19.95 65.72
N ALA A 415 41.81 -19.24 65.42
CA ALA A 415 43.08 -19.66 64.78
C ALA A 415 42.95 -20.01 63.28
N GLY A 416 43.80 -19.55 62.37
CA GLY A 416 45.10 -18.88 62.43
C GLY A 416 45.73 -18.98 61.03
N ASP A 417 46.87 -18.32 60.87
CA ASP A 417 47.88 -18.52 59.82
C ASP A 417 47.78 -17.79 58.46
N THR A 418 48.62 -16.74 58.41
CA THR A 418 49.75 -16.48 57.49
C THR A 418 49.56 -16.32 55.98
N VAL A 419 49.91 -15.11 55.53
CA VAL A 419 50.94 -14.74 54.53
C VAL A 419 51.06 -15.63 53.29
N GLU A 420 50.80 -15.02 52.12
CA GLU A 420 51.77 -15.05 51.00
C GLU A 420 51.53 -13.86 50.05
N GLU A 421 52.52 -12.97 50.02
CA GLU A 421 52.76 -11.99 48.96
C GLU A 421 53.02 -12.72 47.64
N ILE A 422 52.36 -12.27 46.57
CA ILE A 422 52.75 -12.61 45.19
C ILE A 422 53.30 -11.32 44.57
N GLU A 423 54.62 -11.16 44.65
CA GLU A 423 55.41 -10.45 43.65
C GLU A 423 55.97 -11.49 42.69
N GLU A 424 55.66 -11.39 41.39
CA GLU A 424 56.64 -11.70 40.34
C GLU A 424 56.22 -11.14 38.96
N GLN A 425 56.97 -10.11 38.58
CA GLN A 425 57.68 -9.93 37.30
C GLN A 425 56.95 -10.16 35.96
N GLY A 426 56.86 -9.04 35.22
CA GLY A 426 56.75 -8.91 33.77
C GLY A 426 57.11 -7.50 33.37
#